data_AF-A0A8H3KTD3-F1
#
_entry.id   AF-A0A8H3KTD3-F1
#
_cell.length_a   1.000
_cell.length_b   1.000
_cell.length_c   1.000
_cell.angle_alpha   90.00
_cell.angle_beta   90.00
_cell.angle_gamma   90.00
#
_symmetry.space_group_name_H-M   'P 1'
#
loop_
_entity.id
_entity.type
_entity.pdbx_description
1 polymer ?
#
loop_
_entity_poly.entity_id
_entity_poly.type
_entity_poly.pdbx_seq_one_letter_code
_entity_poly.pdbx_strand_id
1 'polypeptide(L)'
;MWEFTSGIPPFNNRVHNLQLCLSICKGERPDIVENTPQCYVDLMKKCWNEDPLKRPSTKGIVEIIDSWIFRPYDKNFKAIIVNIKSSDTKQYIFFILFY
;
A
#
# COMPACT_ATOMS: atom_id res chain seq x y z
N MET A 1 -0.34 -2.78 -1.98
CA MET A 1 -0.76 -2.90 -0.57
C MET A 1 -0.55 -4.30 -0.06
N TRP A 2 -1.17 -5.32 -0.64
CA TRP A 2 -0.96 -6.71 -0.22
C TRP A 2 0.51 -7.18 -0.27
N GLU A 3 1.21 -6.88 -1.37
CA GLU A 3 2.64 -7.20 -1.51
C GLU A 3 3.52 -6.60 -0.42
N PHE A 4 3.14 -5.46 0.15
CA PHE A 4 3.87 -4.83 1.25
C PHE A 4 3.78 -5.65 2.54
N THR A 5 2.63 -6.31 2.78
CA THR A 5 2.42 -7.13 3.98
C THR A 5 2.89 -8.57 3.79
N SER A 6 2.87 -9.09 2.56
CA SER A 6 3.32 -10.45 2.26
C SER A 6 4.80 -10.55 1.92
N GLY A 7 5.42 -9.48 1.40
CA GLY A 7 6.77 -9.50 0.84
C GLY A 7 6.88 -10.33 -0.46
N ILE A 8 5.76 -10.72 -1.06
CA ILE A 8 5.69 -11.62 -2.22
C ILE A 8 4.69 -11.03 -3.23
N PRO A 9 4.93 -11.17 -4.56
CA PRO A 9 3.96 -10.79 -5.56
C PRO A 9 2.60 -11.51 -5.36
N PRO A 10 1.46 -10.84 -5.57
CA PRO A 10 0.15 -11.49 -5.49
C PRO A 10 0.03 -12.57 -6.57
N PHE A 11 -0.54 -13.71 -6.22
CA PHE A 11 -0.70 -14.88 -7.11
C PHE A 11 0.60 -15.47 -7.64
N ASN A 12 1.72 -15.30 -6.93
CA ASN A 12 3.05 -15.83 -7.31
C ASN A 12 3.10 -17.36 -7.53
N ASN A 13 2.08 -18.10 -7.08
CA ASN A 13 1.94 -19.53 -7.31
C ASN A 13 1.24 -19.90 -8.64
N ARG A 14 0.84 -18.92 -9.45
CA ARG A 14 0.10 -19.14 -10.70
C ARG A 14 0.73 -18.35 -11.86
N VAL A 15 0.46 -18.81 -13.08
CA VAL A 15 0.87 -18.08 -14.29
C VAL A 15 -0.05 -16.87 -14.48
N HIS A 16 0.53 -15.70 -14.77
CA HIS A 16 -0.20 -14.46 -15.02
C HIS A 16 -0.77 -14.44 -16.45
N ASN A 17 -1.81 -15.25 -16.68
CA ASN A 17 -2.48 -15.39 -17.98
C ASN A 17 -3.94 -14.89 -17.94
N LEU A 18 -4.64 -14.99 -19.06
CA LEU A 18 -6.04 -14.58 -19.18
C LEU A 18 -6.97 -15.28 -18.17
N GLN A 19 -6.68 -16.54 -17.81
CA GLN A 19 -7.50 -17.25 -16.82
C GLN A 19 -7.42 -16.58 -15.45
N LEU A 20 -6.22 -16.18 -15.02
CA LEU A 20 -6.04 -15.44 -13.77
C LEU A 20 -6.78 -14.10 -13.82
N CYS A 21 -6.66 -13.34 -14.92
CA CYS A 21 -7.39 -12.09 -15.09
C CYS A 21 -8.90 -12.28 -14.95
N LEU A 22 -9.46 -13.32 -15.56
CA LEU A 22 -10.88 -13.63 -15.46
C LEU A 22 -11.30 -13.98 -14.03
N SER A 23 -10.48 -14.74 -13.29
CA SER A 23 -10.78 -15.06 -11.89
C SER A 23 -10.75 -13.81 -10.99
N ILE A 24 -9.81 -12.90 -11.21
CA ILE A 24 -9.75 -11.61 -10.48
C ILE A 24 -10.99 -10.76 -10.79
N CYS A 25 -11.42 -10.71 -12.05
CA CYS A 25 -12.66 -10.05 -12.46
C CYS A 25 -13.91 -10.67 -11.82
N LYS A 26 -13.89 -11.97 -11.53
CA LYS A 26 -14.95 -12.70 -10.80
C LYS A 26 -14.88 -12.52 -9.28
N GLY A 27 -13.94 -11.75 -8.75
CA GLY A 27 -13.82 -11.47 -7.33
C GLY A 27 -12.72 -12.25 -6.61
N GLU A 28 -11.88 -13.04 -7.29
CA GLU A 28 -10.73 -13.67 -6.65
C GLU A 28 -9.78 -12.58 -6.08
N ARG A 29 -9.38 -12.74 -4.82
CA ARG A 29 -8.45 -11.84 -4.11
C ARG A 29 -7.37 -12.67 -3.42
N PRO A 30 -6.16 -12.13 -3.24
CA PRO A 30 -5.12 -12.77 -2.44
C PRO A 30 -5.55 -13.01 -0.99
N ASP A 31 -5.08 -14.10 -0.40
CA ASP A 31 -5.32 -14.44 1.00
C ASP A 31 -4.70 -13.39 1.92
N ILE A 32 -5.42 -12.99 2.97
CA ILE A 32 -4.89 -12.04 3.95
C ILE A 32 -3.76 -12.71 4.74
N VAL A 33 -2.58 -12.07 4.73
CA VAL A 33 -1.41 -12.55 5.46
C VAL A 33 -1.66 -12.50 6.96
N GLU A 34 -1.34 -13.59 7.66
CA GLU A 34 -1.43 -13.67 9.12
C GLU A 34 -0.60 -12.55 9.77
N ASN A 35 -1.10 -12.00 10.87
CA ASN A 35 -0.51 -10.84 11.57
C ASN A 35 -0.62 -9.48 10.86
N THR A 36 -1.32 -9.38 9.72
CA THR A 36 -1.63 -8.06 9.16
C THR A 36 -2.55 -7.28 10.10
N PRO A 37 -2.22 -6.02 10.49
CA PRO A 37 -3.08 -5.21 11.35
C PRO A 37 -4.48 -5.05 10.76
N GLN A 38 -5.51 -5.23 11.60
CA GLN A 38 -6.91 -5.22 11.13
C GLN A 38 -7.29 -3.94 10.39
N CYS A 39 -6.80 -2.78 10.82
CA CYS A 39 -7.02 -1.51 10.14
C CYS A 39 -6.52 -1.51 8.69
N TYR A 40 -5.38 -2.17 8.43
CA TYR A 40 -4.81 -2.33 7.10
C TYR A 40 -5.60 -3.35 6.27
N VAL A 41 -6.03 -4.45 6.88
CA VAL A 41 -6.92 -5.44 6.25
C VAL A 41 -8.22 -4.78 5.77
N ASP A 42 -8.83 -3.96 6.61
CA ASP A 42 -10.08 -3.26 6.29
C ASP A 42 -9.87 -2.25 5.16
N LEU A 43 -8.75 -1.52 5.16
CA LEU A 43 -8.40 -0.61 4.07
C LEU A 43 -8.17 -1.37 2.76
N MET A 44 -7.42 -2.48 2.77
CA MET A 44 -7.22 -3.34 1.61
C MET A 44 -8.57 -3.82 1.06
N LYS A 45 -9.47 -4.29 1.94
CA LYS A 45 -10.84 -4.70 1.62
C LYS A 45 -11.66 -3.61 0.94
N LYS A 46 -11.55 -2.38 1.41
CA LYS A 46 -12.21 -1.23 0.76
C LYS A 46 -11.63 -0.94 -0.63
N CYS A 47 -10.32 -1.04 -0.80
CA CYS A 47 -9.65 -0.69 -2.05
C CYS A 47 -9.94 -1.64 -3.21
N TRP A 48 -10.14 -2.93 -2.94
CA TRP A 48 -10.43 -3.94 -3.97
C TRP A 48 -11.89 -4.41 -3.97
N ASN A 49 -12.81 -3.54 -3.49
CA ASN A 49 -14.25 -3.80 -3.49
C ASN A 49 -14.75 -4.10 -4.92
N GLU A 50 -15.68 -5.03 -5.04
CA GLU A 50 -16.31 -5.39 -6.33
C GLU A 50 -17.00 -4.19 -6.95
N ASP A 51 -17.70 -3.39 -6.14
CA ASP A 51 -18.32 -2.15 -6.56
C ASP A 51 -17.26 -1.03 -6.65
N PRO A 52 -16.96 -0.50 -7.84
CA PRO A 52 -16.00 0.57 -8.01
C PRO A 52 -16.36 1.84 -7.25
N LEU A 53 -17.65 2.11 -7.02
CA LEU A 53 -18.13 3.31 -6.32
C LEU A 53 -17.87 3.25 -4.81
N LYS A 54 -17.69 2.05 -4.25
CA LYS A 54 -17.33 1.84 -2.85
C LYS A 54 -15.83 1.93 -2.59
N ARG A 55 -15.02 2.03 -3.63
CA ARG A 55 -13.57 2.16 -3.50
C ARG A 55 -13.23 3.57 -3.02
N PRO A 56 -12.34 3.73 -2.04
CA PRO A 56 -11.88 5.04 -1.61
C PRO A 56 -11.06 5.69 -2.73
N SER A 57 -11.12 7.03 -2.80
CA SER A 57 -10.22 7.78 -3.66
C SER A 57 -8.79 7.68 -3.14
N THR A 58 -7.80 7.87 -4.03
CA THR A 58 -6.38 7.91 -3.63
C THR A 58 -6.13 8.91 -2.50
N LYS A 59 -6.81 10.07 -2.55
CA LYS A 59 -6.76 11.07 -1.47
C LYS A 59 -7.27 10.52 -0.14
N GLY A 60 -8.42 9.84 -0.14
CA GLY A 60 -8.97 9.22 1.08
C GLY A 60 -8.07 8.11 1.64
N ILE A 61 -7.40 7.34 0.78
CA ILE A 61 -6.39 6.34 1.21
C ILE A 61 -5.22 7.03 1.92
N VAL A 62 -4.68 8.11 1.34
CA VAL A 62 -3.58 8.88 1.95
C VAL A 62 -3.99 9.44 3.31
N GLU A 63 -5.17 10.04 3.42
CA GLU A 63 -5.68 10.59 4.68
C GLU A 63 -5.82 9.50 5.77
N ILE A 64 -6.32 8.31 5.41
CA ILE A 64 -6.42 7.17 6.33
C ILE A 64 -5.03 6.74 6.80
N ILE A 65 -4.09 6.56 5.87
CA ILE A 65 -2.72 6.13 6.22
C ILE A 65 -2.01 7.19 7.07
N ASP A 66 -2.13 8.47 6.71
CA ASP A 66 -1.55 9.58 7.49
C ASP A 66 -2.10 9.64 8.92
N SER A 67 -3.39 9.27 9.12
CA SER A 67 -3.99 9.21 10.46
C SER A 67 -3.39 8.12 11.34
N TRP A 68 -2.81 7.07 10.76
CA TRP A 68 -2.14 6.00 11.49
C TRP A 68 -0.70 6.34 11.86
N ILE A 69 -0.07 7.27 11.14
CA ILE A 69 1.30 7.67 11.39
C ILE A 69 1.30 8.61 12.60
N PHE A 70 1.67 8.07 13.76
CA PHE A 70 1.98 8.91 14.92
C PHE A 70 3.20 9.78 14.58
N ARG A 71 2.97 11.08 14.43
CA ARG A 71 4.04 12.07 14.28
C ARG A 71 4.28 12.68 15.66
N PRO A 72 5.27 12.19 16.45
CA PRO A 72 5.64 12.87 17.68
C PRO A 72 6.01 14.30 17.30
N TYR A 73 5.33 15.29 17.91
CA TYR A 73 5.66 16.69 17.70
C TYR A 73 6.95 17.02 18.47
N ASP A 74 8.05 16.42 18.06
CA ASP A 74 9.37 16.75 18.54
C ASP A 74 10.00 17.75 17.55
N LYS A 75 10.24 18.97 18.03
CA LYS A 75 10.92 20.02 17.24
C LYS A 75 12.30 19.53 16.75
N ASN A 76 12.92 18.59 17.46
CA ASN A 76 14.19 17.97 17.05
C ASN A 76 14.00 16.94 15.92
N PHE A 77 12.87 16.21 15.87
CA PHE A 77 12.59 15.24 14.81
C PHE A 77 12.32 15.91 13.46
N LYS A 78 11.69 17.10 13.46
CA LYS A 78 11.52 17.92 12.24
C LYS A 78 12.87 18.32 11.64
N ALA A 79 13.84 18.70 12.47
CA ALA A 79 15.20 19.03 12.02
C ALA A 79 15.92 17.81 11.44
N ILE A 80 15.77 16.64 12.06
CA ILE A 80 16.35 15.39 11.56
C ILE A 80 15.73 14.99 10.21
N ILE A 81 14.40 15.04 10.06
CA ILE A 81 13.73 14.72 8.78
C ILE A 81 14.07 15.72 7.68
N VAL A 82 14.23 17.01 7.98
CA VAL A 82 14.66 18.02 6.99
C VAL A 82 16.10 17.73 6.54
N ASN A 83 16.98 17.33 7.46
CA ASN A 83 18.36 16.96 7.14
C ASN A 83 18.47 15.62 6.38
N ILE A 84 17.62 14.64 6.69
CA ILE A 84 17.55 13.37 5.95
C ILE A 84 16.92 13.61 4.56
N LYS A 85 15.91 14.48 4.43
CA LYS A 85 15.34 14.85 3.12
C LYS A 85 16.32 15.66 2.27
N SER A 86 17.19 16.47 2.87
CA SER A 86 18.24 17.19 2.13
C SER A 86 19.41 16.28 1.75
N SER A 87 19.67 15.20 2.48
CA SER A 87 20.65 14.17 2.09
C SER A 87 20.10 13.16 1.06
N ASP A 88 18.83 12.75 1.18
CA ASP A 88 18.28 11.58 0.47
C ASP A 88 17.39 11.93 -0.73
N THR A 89 17.15 13.22 -1.03
CA THR A 89 16.40 13.64 -2.23
C THR A 89 17.08 13.22 -3.54
N LYS A 90 18.36 12.83 -3.52
CA LYS A 90 19.04 12.26 -4.69
C LYS A 90 18.86 10.74 -4.84
N GLN A 91 18.41 10.01 -3.81
CA GLN A 91 18.38 8.54 -3.87
C GLN A 91 16.97 7.95 -3.95
N TYR A 92 15.97 8.59 -3.34
CA TYR A 92 14.58 8.07 -3.36
C TYR A 92 13.78 8.42 -4.63
N ILE A 93 14.14 9.49 -5.36
CA ILE A 93 13.50 9.79 -6.66
C ILE A 93 13.91 8.75 -7.72
N PHE A 94 15.05 8.06 -7.55
CA PHE A 94 15.51 7.06 -8.50
C PHE A 94 14.74 5.72 -8.40
N PHE A 95 14.07 5.43 -7.29
CA PHE A 95 13.38 4.15 -7.07
C PHE A 95 11.87 4.17 -7.37
N ILE A 96 11.25 5.34 -7.56
CA ILE A 96 9.80 5.45 -7.77
C ILE A 96 9.44 5.77 -9.24
N LEU A 97 10.41 6.04 -10.11
CA LEU A 97 10.16 6.31 -11.54
C LEU A 97 10.73 5.26 -12.52
N PHE A 98 11.37 4.21 -12.03
CA PHE A 98 11.71 3.04 -12.84
C PHE A 98 11.50 1.77 -12.02
N TYR A 99 10.24 1.36 -11.91
CA TYR A 99 9.70 0.01 -12.14
C TYR A 99 8.23 -0.03 -11.73
#